data_AF-A0A8J4FQQ2-F1
#
_entry.id   AF-A0A8J4FQQ2-F1
#
_cell.length_a   1.000
_cell.length_b   1.000
_cell.length_c   1.000
_cell.angle_alpha   90.00
_cell.angle_beta   90.00
_cell.angle_gamma   90.00
#
_symmetry.space_group_name_H-M   'P 1'
#
loop_
_entity.id
_entity.type
_entity.pdbx_description
1 polymer ?
#
loop_
_entity_poly.entity_id
_entity_poly.type
_entity_poly.pdbx_seq_one_letter_code
_entity_poly.pdbx_strand_id
1 'polypeptide(L)'
;ASAAPSSAALTVKDEPLAHLVYDALVQLRGWLARNGSDRGKKGESILPAPVVNQLARSRPRKLDELMAMTLTGFSELRKRTHGQNIIAVIDQAAVHGGGHCGPGGGQHVLHAPGGKAAPQRHGWRERR
;
A
#
# COMPACT_ATOMS: atom_id res chain seq x y z
N ALA A 1 -20.83 3.79 26.34
CA ALA A 1 -19.93 4.68 25.58
C ALA A 1 -19.45 3.94 24.35
N SER A 2 -19.96 4.25 23.16
CA SER A 2 -19.41 3.68 21.91
C SER A 2 -18.14 4.44 21.58
N ALA A 3 -16.99 3.82 21.85
CA ALA A 3 -15.71 4.35 21.45
C ALA A 3 -15.70 4.50 19.93
N ALA A 4 -15.63 5.73 19.43
CA ALA A 4 -15.35 5.96 18.02
C ALA A 4 -14.03 5.24 17.69
N PRO A 5 -13.94 4.49 16.57
CA PRO A 5 -12.69 3.85 16.17
C PRO A 5 -11.61 4.94 16.06
N SER A 6 -10.61 4.85 16.93
CA SER A 6 -9.66 5.94 17.16
C SER A 6 -8.77 6.15 15.94
N SER A 7 -8.83 7.34 15.35
CA SER A 7 -7.95 7.80 14.27
C SER A 7 -6.49 8.03 14.69
N ALA A 8 -6.14 7.66 15.93
CA ALA A 8 -4.80 7.81 16.50
C ALA A 8 -3.75 7.14 15.61
N ALA A 9 -2.55 7.70 15.54
CA ALA A 9 -1.41 7.07 14.85
C ALA A 9 -1.20 5.63 15.33
N LEU A 10 -0.77 4.73 14.44
CA LEU A 10 -0.29 3.42 14.87
C LEU A 10 0.90 3.58 15.80
N THR A 11 0.91 2.81 16.87
CA THR A 11 1.96 2.77 17.88
C THR A 11 2.69 1.45 17.81
N VAL A 12 3.91 1.37 18.34
CA VAL A 12 4.70 0.12 18.40
C VAL A 12 4.04 -1.02 19.18
N LYS A 13 2.97 -0.70 19.94
CA LYS A 13 2.17 -1.69 20.69
C LYS A 13 1.06 -2.31 19.85
N ASP A 14 0.77 -1.76 18.67
CA ASP A 14 -0.18 -2.34 17.72
C ASP A 14 0.40 -3.64 17.11
N GLU A 15 -0.46 -4.55 16.66
CA GLU A 15 -0.02 -5.83 16.10
C GLU A 15 0.88 -5.64 14.86
N PRO A 16 1.90 -6.50 14.63
CA PRO A 16 2.81 -6.37 13.49
C PRO A 16 2.08 -6.41 12.14
N LEU A 17 0.98 -7.16 12.04
CA LEU A 17 0.14 -7.19 10.85
C LEU A 17 -0.53 -5.83 10.57
N ALA A 18 -0.90 -5.07 11.61
CA ALA A 18 -1.46 -3.74 11.43
C ALA A 18 -0.42 -2.78 10.82
N HIS A 19 0.85 -2.90 11.22
CA HIS A 19 1.94 -2.15 10.60
C HIS A 19 2.16 -2.51 9.13
N LEU A 20 2.10 -3.80 8.78
CA LEU A 20 2.21 -4.22 7.37
C LEU A 20 1.06 -3.70 6.51
N VAL A 21 -0.17 -3.74 7.04
CA VAL A 21 -1.34 -3.18 6.35
C VAL A 21 -1.22 -1.66 6.21
N TYR A 22 -0.72 -0.97 7.24
CA TYR A 22 -0.45 0.47 7.18
C TYR A 22 0.51 0.81 6.04
N ASP A 23 1.65 0.13 5.95
CA ASP A 23 2.64 0.34 4.89
C ASP A 23 2.04 0.08 3.50
N ALA A 24 1.28 -1.00 3.36
CA ALA A 24 0.63 -1.36 2.10
C ALA A 24 -0.38 -0.28 1.66
N LEU A 25 -1.16 0.27 2.60
CA LEU A 25 -2.10 1.36 2.33
C LEU A 25 -1.40 2.69 1.99
N VAL A 26 -0.24 2.98 2.59
CA VAL A 26 0.60 4.14 2.21
C VAL A 26 1.14 3.97 0.79
N GLN A 27 1.58 2.77 0.42
CA GLN A 27 2.00 2.46 -0.95
C GLN A 27 0.83 2.61 -1.94
N LEU A 28 -0.36 2.12 -1.59
CA LEU A 28 -1.58 2.30 -2.38
C LEU A 28 -1.90 3.80 -2.58
N ARG A 29 -1.82 4.61 -1.52
CA ARG A 29 -1.99 6.07 -1.60
C ARG A 29 -1.04 6.69 -2.62
N GLY A 30 0.23 6.32 -2.59
CA GLY A 30 1.24 6.79 -3.54
C GLY A 30 0.96 6.32 -4.97
N TRP A 31 0.52 5.07 -5.14
CA TRP A 31 0.17 4.51 -6.44
C TRP A 31 -1.06 5.20 -7.05
N LEU A 32 -2.12 5.44 -6.27
CA LEU A 32 -3.34 6.13 -6.72
C LEU A 32 -3.05 7.57 -7.16
N ALA A 33 -2.17 8.28 -6.45
CA ALA A 33 -1.75 9.63 -6.81
C ALA A 33 -0.96 9.70 -8.13
N ARG A 34 -0.39 8.57 -8.59
CA ARG A 34 0.44 8.47 -9.79
C ARG A 34 -0.27 7.82 -10.98
N ASN A 35 -1.16 6.87 -10.74
CA ASN A 35 -1.70 5.96 -11.77
C ASN A 35 -3.24 5.95 -11.86
N GLY A 36 -3.97 6.67 -10.99
CA GLY A 36 -5.43 6.64 -10.95
C GLY A 36 -6.13 7.91 -11.46
N SER A 37 -7.45 7.96 -11.28
CA SER A 37 -8.29 9.16 -11.56
C SER A 37 -7.90 10.39 -10.74
N ASP A 38 -7.12 10.20 -9.67
CA ASP A 38 -6.63 11.26 -8.79
C ASP A 38 -5.18 11.66 -9.10
N ARG A 39 -4.70 11.34 -10.32
CA ARG A 39 -3.38 11.72 -10.79
C ARG A 39 -3.14 13.22 -10.61
N GLY A 40 -2.05 13.56 -9.92
CA GLY A 40 -1.66 14.96 -9.63
C GLY A 40 -2.29 15.56 -8.37
N LYS A 41 -3.20 14.84 -7.68
CA LYS A 41 -3.68 15.27 -6.36
C LYS A 41 -2.67 14.86 -5.27
N LYS A 42 -2.62 15.65 -4.20
CA LYS A 42 -1.86 15.28 -3.00
C LYS A 42 -2.43 13.97 -2.47
N GLY A 43 -1.59 12.94 -2.28
CA GLY A 43 -2.05 11.63 -1.81
C GLY A 43 -2.88 11.69 -0.52
N GLU A 44 -2.65 12.70 0.33
CA GLU A 44 -3.42 12.95 1.56
C GLU A 44 -4.88 13.26 1.30
N SER A 45 -5.16 13.88 0.17
CA SER A 45 -6.51 14.17 -0.29
C SER A 45 -7.20 12.94 -0.85
N ILE A 46 -6.47 11.86 -1.18
CA ILE A 46 -7.02 10.61 -1.69
C ILE A 46 -7.31 9.68 -0.53
N LEU A 47 -6.28 9.33 0.26
CA LEU A 47 -6.37 8.47 1.42
C LEU A 47 -5.70 9.16 2.63
N PRO A 48 -6.49 9.84 3.49
CA PRO A 48 -5.96 10.57 4.63
C PRO A 48 -5.25 9.66 5.64
N ALA A 49 -4.18 10.14 6.26
CA ALA A 49 -3.47 9.43 7.33
C ALA A 49 -4.38 8.85 8.44
N PRO A 50 -5.37 9.58 9.00
CA PRO A 50 -6.27 9.01 10.01
C PRO A 50 -7.09 7.83 9.51
N VAL A 51 -7.43 7.83 8.21
CA VAL A 51 -8.17 6.76 7.55
C VAL A 51 -7.27 5.55 7.36
N VAL A 52 -6.02 5.76 6.95
CA VAL A 52 -5.00 4.70 6.86
C VAL A 52 -4.82 4.01 8.22
N ASN A 53 -4.64 4.78 9.31
CA ASN A 53 -4.50 4.23 10.65
C ASN A 53 -5.71 3.35 11.06
N GLN A 54 -6.92 3.83 10.76
CA GLN A 54 -8.13 3.13 11.12
C GLN A 54 -8.32 1.84 10.30
N LEU A 55 -8.04 1.89 8.99
CA LEU A 55 -8.09 0.71 8.12
C LEU A 55 -7.04 -0.34 8.50
N ALA A 56 -5.83 0.10 8.86
CA ALA A 56 -4.75 -0.77 9.30
C ALA A 56 -5.10 -1.56 10.58
N ARG A 57 -5.87 -0.97 11.49
CA ARG A 57 -6.37 -1.64 12.70
C ARG A 57 -7.56 -2.54 12.42
N SER A 58 -8.57 -1.99 11.74
CA SER A 58 -9.85 -2.67 11.53
C SER A 58 -9.79 -3.78 10.48
N ARG A 59 -8.87 -3.68 9.50
CA ARG A 59 -8.60 -4.68 8.46
C ARG A 59 -9.88 -5.27 7.82
N PRO A 60 -10.77 -4.42 7.25
CA PRO A 60 -11.97 -4.91 6.58
C PRO A 60 -11.59 -5.88 5.45
N ARG A 61 -12.25 -7.04 5.39
CA ARG A 61 -11.99 -8.08 4.39
C ARG A 61 -12.96 -8.01 3.22
N LYS A 62 -14.11 -7.35 3.42
CA LYS A 62 -15.15 -7.19 2.40
C LYS A 62 -15.48 -5.71 2.19
N LEU A 63 -15.92 -5.38 0.98
CA LEU A 63 -16.35 -4.03 0.65
C LEU A 63 -17.50 -3.55 1.54
N ASP A 64 -18.39 -4.46 1.94
CA ASP A 64 -19.52 -4.17 2.83
C ASP A 64 -19.06 -3.68 4.22
N GLU A 65 -18.04 -4.33 4.79
CA GLU A 65 -17.43 -3.91 6.06
C GLU A 65 -16.82 -2.51 5.92
N LEU A 66 -16.11 -2.24 4.81
CA LEU A 66 -15.58 -0.91 4.51
C LEU A 66 -16.68 0.15 4.35
N MET A 67 -17.81 -0.21 3.73
CA MET A 67 -18.95 0.71 3.58
C MET A 67 -19.54 1.06 4.94
N ALA A 68 -19.69 0.08 5.83
CA ALA A 68 -20.23 0.25 7.18
C ALA A 68 -19.33 1.07 8.10
N MET A 69 -18.02 1.15 7.84
CA MET A 69 -17.08 1.90 8.69
C MET A 69 -17.26 3.42 8.60
N THR A 70 -17.33 4.13 9.72
CA THR A 70 -17.23 5.60 9.71
C THR A 70 -15.76 6.02 9.54
N LEU A 71 -15.41 6.60 8.39
CA LEU A 71 -14.04 7.03 8.05
C LEU A 71 -14.00 8.56 7.88
N THR A 72 -13.60 9.28 8.93
CA THR A 72 -13.56 10.74 8.91
C THR A 72 -12.65 11.27 7.81
N GLY A 73 -13.16 12.17 6.96
CA GLY A 73 -12.42 12.72 5.82
C GLY A 73 -12.36 11.80 4.59
N PHE A 74 -13.08 10.68 4.60
CA PHE A 74 -13.19 9.75 3.48
C PHE A 74 -14.65 9.46 3.13
N SER A 75 -15.14 10.14 2.10
CA SER A 75 -16.55 10.08 1.69
C SER A 75 -16.93 8.72 1.11
N GLU A 76 -18.23 8.43 1.13
CA GLU A 76 -18.80 7.20 0.55
C GLU A 76 -18.44 7.03 -0.92
N LEU A 77 -18.39 8.13 -1.69
CA LEU A 77 -17.94 8.12 -3.08
C LEU A 77 -16.51 7.56 -3.19
N ARG A 78 -15.58 8.04 -2.36
CA ARG A 78 -14.19 7.55 -2.36
C ARG A 78 -14.09 6.10 -1.91
N LYS A 79 -14.93 5.68 -0.97
CA LYS A 79 -15.03 4.27 -0.59
C LYS A 79 -15.48 3.40 -1.76
N ARG A 80 -16.42 3.87 -2.59
CA ARG A 80 -16.82 3.15 -3.82
C ARG A 80 -15.72 3.16 -4.88
N THR A 81 -15.05 4.31 -5.07
CA THR A 81 -13.99 4.47 -6.09
C THR A 81 -12.73 3.65 -5.78
N HIS A 82 -12.28 3.64 -4.51
CA HIS A 82 -11.01 3.02 -4.13
C HIS A 82 -11.17 1.78 -3.24
N GLY A 83 -12.40 1.46 -2.80
CA GLY A 83 -12.63 0.40 -1.82
C GLY A 83 -12.14 -0.96 -2.25
N GLN A 84 -12.31 -1.32 -3.52
CA GLN A 84 -11.79 -2.59 -4.03
C GLN A 84 -10.25 -2.65 -3.96
N ASN A 85 -9.56 -1.56 -4.28
CA ASN A 85 -8.11 -1.50 -4.14
C ASN A 85 -7.69 -1.58 -2.66
N ILE A 86 -8.43 -0.94 -1.76
CA ILE A 86 -8.17 -1.00 -0.31
C ILE A 86 -8.30 -2.44 0.20
N ILE A 87 -9.40 -3.12 -0.14
CA ILE A 87 -9.63 -4.52 0.27
C ILE A 87 -8.53 -5.44 -0.30
N ALA A 88 -8.20 -5.31 -1.58
CA ALA A 88 -7.17 -6.13 -2.22
C ALA A 88 -5.81 -5.97 -1.54
N VAL A 89 -5.42 -4.74 -1.18
CA VAL A 89 -4.12 -4.47 -0.54
C VAL A 89 -4.08 -4.96 0.91
N ILE A 90 -5.20 -4.87 1.64
CA ILE A 90 -5.34 -5.45 2.99
C ILE A 90 -5.21 -6.98 2.93
N ASP A 91 -5.88 -7.61 1.98
CA ASP A 91 -5.83 -9.06 1.77
C ASP A 91 -4.41 -9.52 1.41
N GLN A 92 -3.75 -8.84 0.46
CA GLN A 92 -2.36 -9.10 0.10
C GLN A 92 -1.41 -8.96 1.29
N ALA A 93 -1.56 -7.92 2.12
CA ALA A 93 -0.75 -7.74 3.32
C ALA A 93 -1.00 -8.85 4.36
N ALA A 94 -2.23 -9.36 4.47
CA ALA A 94 -2.56 -10.48 5.36
C ALA A 94 -1.98 -11.82 4.87
N VAL A 95 -1.95 -12.05 3.57
CA VAL A 95 -1.41 -13.27 2.96
C VAL A 95 0.13 -13.26 2.92
N HIS A 96 0.74 -12.14 2.52
CA HIS A 96 2.19 -12.00 2.40
C HIS A 96 2.88 -11.58 3.72
N GLY A 97 2.14 -11.03 4.69
CA GLY A 97 2.66 -10.68 6.01
C GLY A 97 3.01 -11.86 6.91
N GLY A 98 2.68 -13.09 6.50
CA GLY A 98 3.15 -14.34 7.09
C GLY A 98 4.37 -14.95 6.39
N GLY A 99 4.87 -14.35 5.32
CA GLY A 99 5.94 -14.92 4.50
C GLY A 99 6.77 -13.86 3.78
N HIS A 100 7.90 -13.51 4.40
CA HIS A 100 9.08 -12.92 3.76
C HIS A 100 8.92 -11.52 3.16
N CYS A 101 9.30 -10.50 3.94
CA CYS A 101 9.86 -9.26 3.41
C CYS A 101 11.18 -8.94 4.13
N GLY A 102 12.25 -9.62 3.71
CA GLY A 102 13.62 -9.16 3.94
C GLY A 102 14.17 -8.55 2.64
N PRO A 103 14.88 -7.42 2.66
CA PRO A 103 15.67 -7.00 1.51
C PRO A 103 16.91 -7.89 1.43
N GLY A 104 16.78 -9.05 0.78
CA GLY A 104 17.85 -10.05 0.72
C GLY A 104 17.75 -10.92 -0.53
N GLY A 105 18.41 -10.47 -1.60
CA GLY A 105 19.02 -11.31 -2.64
C GLY A 105 18.26 -12.54 -3.12
N GLY A 106 17.29 -12.36 -3.99
CA GLY A 106 16.68 -13.43 -4.77
C GLY A 106 16.49 -12.98 -6.21
N GLN A 107 17.52 -13.19 -7.01
CA GLN A 107 17.57 -12.89 -8.45
C GLN A 107 16.45 -13.67 -9.17
N HIS A 108 15.28 -13.07 -9.32
CA HIS A 108 14.27 -13.55 -10.25
C HIS A 108 14.69 -13.11 -11.65
N VAL A 109 15.35 -14.04 -12.36
CA VAL A 109 15.62 -13.91 -13.79
C VAL A 109 14.28 -13.90 -14.51
N LEU A 110 13.82 -12.70 -14.89
CA LEU A 110 12.79 -12.52 -15.89
C LEU A 110 13.34 -13.07 -17.22
N HIS A 111 12.93 -14.29 -17.59
CA HIS A 111 13.14 -14.79 -18.95
C HIS A 111 12.20 -14.03 -19.90
N ALA A 112 12.71 -13.00 -20.56
CA ALA A 112 12.09 -12.46 -21.77
C ALA A 112 12.42 -13.39 -22.96
N PRO A 113 11.43 -13.86 -23.75
CA PRO A 113 11.71 -14.63 -24.95
C PRO A 113 12.16 -13.67 -26.06
N GLY A 114 13.39 -13.81 -26.52
CA GLY A 114 13.86 -13.21 -27.77
C GLY A 114 14.29 -11.74 -27.68
N GLY A 115 15.59 -11.52 -27.60
CA GLY A 115 16.21 -10.21 -27.81
C GLY A 115 17.71 -10.28 -27.61
N LYS A 116 18.47 -10.21 -28.70
CA LYS A 116 19.93 -10.38 -28.74
C LYS A 116 20.66 -9.55 -27.67
N ALA A 117 21.58 -10.20 -26.95
CA ALA A 117 22.51 -9.55 -26.04
C ALA A 117 23.31 -8.46 -26.77
N ALA A 118 23.26 -7.23 -26.26
CA ALA A 118 24.15 -6.15 -26.67
C ALA A 118 25.46 -6.24 -25.87
N PRO A 119 26.64 -6.06 -26.50
CA PRO A 119 27.92 -6.21 -25.82
C PRO A 119 28.22 -5.05 -24.85
N GLN A 120 28.70 -5.43 -23.67
CA GLN A 120 29.17 -4.58 -22.58
C GLN A 120 30.32 -3.67 -23.05
N ARG A 121 30.05 -2.40 -23.35
CA ARG A 121 31.10 -1.39 -23.54
C ARG A 121 31.62 -0.95 -22.17
N HIS A 122 32.77 -1.49 -21.75
CA HIS A 122 33.60 -0.90 -20.71
C HIS A 122 34.16 0.44 -21.21
N GLY A 123 33.61 1.54 -20.67
CA GLY A 123 34.06 2.90 -20.90
C GLY A 123 34.95 3.40 -19.77
N TRP A 124 36.26 3.37 -20.00
CA TRP A 124 37.28 4.37 -19.62
C TRP A 124 36.99 5.32 -18.43
N ARG A 125 37.70 5.13 -17.30
CA ARG A 125 38.37 6.20 -16.54
C ARG A 125 39.16 5.65 -15.34
N GLU A 126 40.22 6.40 -14.99
CA GLU A 126 41.22 6.20 -13.92
C GLU A 126 42.32 5.18 -14.24
N ARG A 127 43.61 5.53 -14.28
CA ARG A 127 44.36 6.35 -13.32
C ARG A 127 45.55 7.09 -13.99
N ARG A 128 46.00 8.10 -13.26
CA ARG A 128 47.17 8.99 -13.38
C ARG A 128 48.36 8.47 -14.18
#